data_AF-A0AAN9UKK7-F1
#
_entry.id   AF-A0AAN9UKK7-F1
#
_cell.length_a   1.000
_cell.length_b   1.000
_cell.length_c   1.000
_cell.angle_alpha   90.00
_cell.angle_beta   90.00
_cell.angle_gamma   90.00
#
_symmetry.space_group_name_H-M   'P 1'
#
loop_
_entity.id
_entity.type
_entity.pdbx_description
1 polymer ?
#
loop_
_entity_poly.entity_id
_entity_poly.type
_entity_poly.pdbx_seq_one_letter_code
_entity_poly.pdbx_strand_id
1 'polypeptide(L)'
;MRLPYTPNPPTQLATAEDRAIASRIAARRAPRPLQPLDLALLHSPPVADGWNAFLGAVRTRTAALDPAVRELCICRVAACNRAWYEWAHHAPLAREAGVSEEAMAVVLRVEEGGGFDGEAVGCAEVCG
;
A
#
# COMPACT_ATOMS: atom_id res chain seq x y z
N MET A 1 -6.76 6.61 17.44
CA MET A 1 -5.50 7.23 17.92
C MET A 1 -4.44 7.03 16.84
N ARG A 2 -3.74 8.09 16.40
CA ARG A 2 -2.64 7.96 15.42
C ARG A 2 -1.32 7.99 16.20
N LEU A 3 -0.46 7.00 15.96
CA LEU A 3 0.90 7.01 16.52
C LEU A 3 1.69 8.16 15.86
N PRO A 4 2.40 9.01 16.63
CA PRO A 4 3.30 9.99 16.02
C PRO A 4 4.39 9.26 15.23
N TYR A 5 4.90 9.87 14.17
CA TYR A 5 6.03 9.31 13.43
C TYR A 5 7.34 9.43 14.22
N THR A 6 8.27 8.52 13.99
CA THR A 6 9.66 8.73 14.44
C THR A 6 10.24 9.99 13.78
N PRO A 7 11.21 10.68 14.43
CA PRO A 7 11.90 11.81 13.82
C PRO A 7 12.49 11.47 12.44
N ASN A 8 12.60 12.46 11.56
CA ASN A 8 13.26 12.31 10.26
C ASN A 8 14.39 13.35 10.14
N PRO A 9 15.68 12.95 10.27
CA PRO A 9 16.16 11.57 10.29
C PRO A 9 15.84 10.83 11.61
N PRO A 10 15.79 9.49 11.62
CA PRO A 10 15.53 8.70 12.82
C PRO A 10 16.70 8.81 13.82
N THR A 11 16.54 9.64 14.85
CA THR A 11 17.60 9.91 15.84
C THR A 11 17.49 9.07 17.12
N GLN A 12 16.37 8.38 17.35
CA GLN A 12 16.05 7.71 18.61
C GLN A 12 16.22 6.18 18.57
N LEU A 13 17.19 5.68 17.79
CA LEU A 13 17.44 4.24 17.61
C LEU A 13 18.50 3.73 18.59
N ALA A 14 18.09 2.81 19.47
CA ALA A 14 18.89 2.38 20.63
C ALA A 14 20.18 1.65 20.22
N THR A 15 20.10 0.67 19.32
CA THR A 15 21.23 -0.20 19.00
C THR A 15 21.90 0.14 17.67
N ALA A 16 23.12 -0.34 17.48
CA ALA A 16 23.81 -0.23 16.18
C ALA A 16 23.08 -0.99 15.08
N GLU A 17 22.45 -2.11 15.42
CA GLU A 17 21.63 -2.91 14.52
C GLU A 17 20.39 -2.13 14.04
N ASP A 18 19.66 -1.46 14.96
CA ASP A 18 18.52 -0.61 14.61
C ASP A 18 18.91 0.51 13.65
N ARG A 19 20.05 1.17 13.91
CA ARG A 19 20.60 2.21 13.04
C ARG A 19 20.97 1.65 11.66
N ALA A 20 21.50 0.44 11.59
CA ALA A 20 21.79 -0.24 10.33
C ALA A 20 20.52 -0.56 9.55
N ILE A 21 19.45 -1.02 10.21
CA ILE A 21 18.13 -1.25 9.59
C ILE A 21 17.60 0.06 8.99
N ALA A 22 17.57 1.14 9.77
CA ALA A 22 17.09 2.44 9.29
C ALA A 22 17.91 2.95 8.09
N SER A 23 19.23 2.72 8.11
CA SER A 23 20.12 3.07 7.00
C SER A 23 19.80 2.26 5.74
N ARG A 24 19.52 0.95 5.84
CA ARG A 24 19.08 0.12 4.69
C ARG A 24 17.76 0.61 4.11
N ILE A 25 16.81 0.97 4.97
CA ILE A 25 15.50 1.50 4.54
C ILE A 25 15.69 2.84 3.82
N ALA A 26 16.49 3.76 4.38
CA ALA A 26 16.79 5.04 3.75
C ALA A 26 17.49 4.86 2.39
N ALA A 27 18.48 3.96 2.30
CA ALA A 27 19.18 3.67 1.05
C ALA A 27 18.24 3.14 -0.05
N ARG A 28 17.27 2.30 0.30
CA ARG A 28 16.24 1.82 -0.66
C ARG A 28 15.32 2.94 -1.16
N ARG A 29 15.10 3.99 -0.36
CA ARG A 29 14.25 5.14 -0.73
C ARG A 29 14.98 6.18 -1.57
N ALA A 30 16.30 6.28 -1.43
CA ALA A 30 17.11 7.30 -2.07
C ALA A 30 16.83 7.41 -3.59
N PRO A 31 16.77 8.62 -4.16
CA PRO A 31 16.99 9.92 -3.50
C PRO A 31 15.76 10.46 -2.73
N ARG A 32 14.64 9.73 -2.71
CA ARG A 32 13.44 10.15 -1.98
C ARG A 32 13.64 9.97 -0.47
N PRO A 33 13.01 10.82 0.36
CA PRO A 33 13.08 10.66 1.81
C PRO A 33 12.31 9.41 2.28
N LEU A 34 12.51 9.06 3.55
CA LEU A 34 11.67 8.09 4.24
C LEU A 34 10.19 8.49 4.14
N GLN A 35 9.34 7.51 3.86
CA GLN A 35 7.90 7.70 3.76
C GLN A 35 7.24 7.63 5.15
N PRO A 36 6.02 8.17 5.30
CA PRO A 36 5.28 8.07 6.55
C PRO A 36 5.13 6.64 7.09
N LEU A 37 4.97 5.63 6.21
CA LEU A 37 4.97 4.22 6.61
C LEU A 37 6.32 3.77 7.20
N ASP A 38 7.44 4.18 6.60
CA ASP A 38 8.77 3.84 7.12
C ASP A 38 8.95 4.42 8.53
N LEU A 39 8.57 5.70 8.72
CA LEU A 39 8.69 6.38 10.01
C LEU A 39 7.74 5.82 11.09
N ALA A 40 6.59 5.28 10.69
CA ALA A 40 5.69 4.57 11.59
C ALA A 40 6.28 3.21 12.04
N LEU A 41 6.83 2.43 11.11
CA LEU A 41 7.38 1.11 11.41
C LEU A 41 8.69 1.20 12.21
N LEU A 42 9.46 2.28 12.05
CA LEU A 42 10.73 2.48 12.76
C LEU A 42 10.59 2.69 14.28
N HIS A 43 9.37 2.75 14.83
CA HIS A 43 9.16 2.52 16.26
C HIS A 43 9.56 1.11 16.72
N SER A 44 9.62 0.16 15.79
CA SER A 44 10.10 -1.21 16.00
C SER A 44 10.96 -1.65 14.81
N PRO A 45 12.27 -1.32 14.80
CA PRO A 45 13.15 -1.56 13.65
C PRO A 45 13.18 -3.00 13.13
N PRO A 46 13.21 -4.06 13.96
CA PRO A 46 13.14 -5.44 13.44
C PRO A 46 11.86 -5.73 12.64
N VAL A 47 10.73 -5.14 13.04
CA VAL A 47 9.46 -5.24 12.30
C VAL A 47 9.55 -4.46 10.99
N ALA A 48 10.14 -3.27 11.00
CA ALA A 48 10.36 -2.48 9.79
C ALA A 48 11.21 -3.23 8.75
N ASP A 49 12.26 -3.93 9.18
CA ASP A 49 13.12 -4.71 8.29
C ASP A 49 12.38 -5.91 7.70
N GLY A 50 11.73 -6.71 8.56
CA GLY A 50 10.95 -7.88 8.15
C GLY A 50 9.80 -7.52 7.21
N TRP A 51 9.05 -6.47 7.53
CA TRP A 51 7.95 -5.96 6.69
C TRP A 51 8.45 -5.64 5.27
N ASN A 52 9.54 -4.90 5.17
CA ASN A 52 10.11 -4.48 3.90
C ASN A 52 10.65 -5.66 3.08
N ALA A 53 11.29 -6.62 3.73
CA ALA A 53 11.79 -7.83 3.08
C ALA A 53 10.64 -8.69 2.53
N PHE A 54 9.60 -8.91 3.34
CA PHE A 54 8.46 -9.73 2.99
C PHE A 54 7.60 -9.10 1.88
N LEU A 55 7.14 -7.86 2.05
CA LEU A 55 6.32 -7.21 1.02
C LEU A 55 7.11 -6.90 -0.25
N GLY A 56 8.41 -6.65 -0.14
CA GLY A 56 9.30 -6.61 -1.30
C GLY A 56 9.27 -7.92 -2.07
N ALA A 57 9.36 -9.07 -1.38
CA ALA A 57 9.25 -10.38 -2.01
C ALA A 57 7.92 -10.56 -2.73
N VAL A 58 6.80 -10.30 -2.04
CA VAL A 58 5.44 -10.44 -2.59
C VAL A 58 5.21 -9.55 -3.81
N ARG A 59 5.74 -8.33 -3.81
CA ARG A 59 5.47 -7.38 -4.91
C ARG A 59 6.35 -7.62 -6.14
N THR A 60 7.60 -8.04 -5.95
CA THR A 60 8.59 -8.02 -7.04
C THR A 60 9.33 -9.33 -7.28
N ARG A 61 9.14 -10.35 -6.44
CA ARG A 61 9.88 -11.63 -6.51
C ARG A 61 9.01 -12.90 -6.49
N THR A 62 7.68 -12.78 -6.41
CA THR A 62 6.75 -13.91 -6.62
C THR A 62 6.31 -14.01 -8.08
N ALA A 63 5.33 -14.87 -8.39
CA ALA A 63 4.78 -15.03 -9.74
C ALA A 63 4.58 -13.68 -10.45
N ALA A 64 5.02 -13.61 -11.71
CA ALA A 64 5.01 -12.38 -12.49
C ALA A 64 3.56 -12.02 -12.86
N LEU A 65 2.95 -11.14 -12.07
CA LEU A 65 1.72 -10.45 -12.46
C LEU A 65 2.08 -9.27 -13.36
N ASP A 66 1.24 -9.03 -14.35
CA ASP A 66 1.25 -7.77 -15.09
C ASP A 66 1.17 -6.59 -14.10
N PRO A 67 2.03 -5.55 -14.22
CA PRO A 67 2.00 -4.40 -13.34
C PRO A 67 0.61 -3.76 -13.19
N ALA A 68 -0.15 -3.65 -14.28
CA ALA A 68 -1.51 -3.10 -14.25
C ALA A 68 -2.42 -3.95 -13.37
N VAL A 69 -2.37 -5.27 -13.50
CA VAL A 69 -3.15 -6.21 -12.68
C VAL A 69 -2.76 -6.10 -11.21
N ARG A 70 -1.45 -6.08 -10.90
CA ARG A 70 -0.97 -5.96 -9.52
C ARG A 70 -1.45 -4.66 -8.86
N GLU A 71 -1.30 -3.52 -9.55
CA GLU A 71 -1.67 -2.23 -8.97
C GLU A 71 -3.20 -2.06 -8.89
N LEU A 72 -3.98 -2.64 -9.82
CA LEU A 72 -5.45 -2.72 -9.72
C LEU A 72 -5.90 -3.47 -8.47
N CYS A 73 -5.31 -4.64 -8.18
CA CYS A 73 -5.61 -5.41 -6.98
C CYS A 73 -5.34 -4.59 -5.71
N ILE A 74 -4.20 -3.90 -5.65
CA ILE A 74 -3.84 -3.06 -4.50
C ILE A 74 -4.79 -1.87 -4.36
N CYS A 75 -5.09 -1.16 -5.45
CA CYS A 75 -6.01 -0.03 -5.42
C CYS A 75 -7.43 -0.46 -5.03
N ARG A 76 -7.89 -1.65 -5.47
CA ARG A 76 -9.20 -2.18 -5.09
C ARG A 76 -9.27 -2.47 -3.60
N VAL A 77 -8.26 -3.14 -3.03
CA VAL A 77 -8.18 -3.38 -1.59
C VAL A 77 -8.15 -2.05 -0.83
N ALA A 78 -7.40 -1.06 -1.32
CA ALA A 78 -7.36 0.27 -0.72
C ALA A 78 -8.73 0.96 -0.71
N ALA A 79 -9.48 0.91 -1.82
CA ALA A 79 -10.83 1.47 -1.90
C ALA A 79 -11.79 0.76 -0.93
N CYS A 80 -11.85 -0.58 -0.96
CA CYS A 80 -12.73 -1.36 -0.10
C CYS A 80 -12.49 -1.10 1.40
N ASN A 81 -11.23 -0.91 1.79
CA ASN A 81 -10.85 -0.66 3.19
C ASN A 81 -10.80 0.82 3.55
N ARG A 82 -11.13 1.73 2.62
CA ARG A 82 -10.94 3.19 2.78
C ARG A 82 -9.49 3.54 3.20
N ALA A 83 -8.51 2.76 2.74
CA ALA A 83 -7.09 2.92 3.04
C ALA A 83 -6.45 3.95 2.09
N TRP A 84 -6.83 5.22 2.25
CA TRP A 84 -6.47 6.28 1.31
C TRP A 84 -4.97 6.57 1.22
N TYR A 85 -4.20 6.21 2.26
CA TYR A 85 -2.74 6.25 2.18
C TYR A 85 -2.22 5.33 1.07
N GLU A 86 -2.70 4.08 1.03
CA GLU A 86 -2.29 3.11 0.00
C GLU A 86 -2.81 3.53 -1.38
N TRP A 87 -4.06 3.99 -1.45
CA TRP A 87 -4.62 4.52 -2.70
C TRP A 87 -3.74 5.64 -3.29
N ALA A 88 -3.35 6.62 -2.48
CA ALA A 88 -2.54 7.74 -2.94
C ALA A 88 -1.15 7.30 -3.44
N HIS A 89 -0.60 6.20 -2.92
CA HIS A 89 0.69 5.65 -3.35
C HIS A 89 0.58 4.78 -4.61
N HIS A 90 -0.54 4.07 -4.77
CA HIS A 90 -0.67 3.02 -5.77
C HIS A 90 -1.50 3.42 -7.00
N ALA A 91 -2.46 4.33 -6.85
CA ALA A 91 -3.25 4.81 -7.98
C ALA A 91 -2.41 5.51 -9.07
N PRO A 92 -1.31 6.24 -8.76
CA PRO A 92 -0.39 6.73 -9.79
C PRO A 92 0.35 5.60 -10.52
N LEU A 93 0.72 4.52 -9.80
CA LEU A 93 1.43 3.37 -10.39
C LEU A 93 0.53 2.57 -11.33
N ALA A 94 -0.76 2.43 -10.99
CA ALA A 94 -1.74 1.83 -11.88
C ALA A 94 -1.87 2.60 -13.21
N ARG A 95 -1.92 3.94 -13.13
CA ARG A 95 -1.96 4.81 -14.31
C ARG A 95 -0.71 4.71 -15.15
N GLU A 96 0.47 4.71 -14.51
CA GLU A 96 1.75 4.51 -15.20
C GLU A 96 1.82 3.16 -15.91
N ALA A 97 1.18 2.13 -15.35
CA ALA A 97 1.03 0.82 -15.97
C ALA A 97 -0.03 0.75 -17.08
N GLY A 98 -0.68 1.87 -17.44
CA GLY A 98 -1.62 1.96 -18.55
C GLY A 98 -3.10 1.74 -18.19
N VAL A 99 -3.44 1.70 -16.91
CA VAL A 99 -4.85 1.63 -16.48
C VAL A 99 -5.54 2.97 -16.75
N SER A 100 -6.67 2.93 -17.47
CA SER A 100 -7.41 4.14 -17.84
C SER A 100 -8.13 4.78 -16.64
N GLU A 101 -8.46 6.07 -16.74
CA GLU A 101 -9.23 6.75 -15.69
C GLU A 101 -10.63 6.16 -15.52
N GLU A 102 -11.24 5.65 -16.59
CA GLU A 102 -12.53 4.96 -16.53
C GLU A 102 -12.43 3.69 -15.69
N ALA A 103 -11.37 2.90 -15.88
CA ALA A 103 -11.11 1.72 -15.07
C ALA A 103 -10.82 2.11 -13.60
N MET A 104 -10.02 3.15 -13.36
CA MET A 104 -9.76 3.65 -12.00
C MET A 104 -11.04 4.11 -11.30
N ALA A 105 -11.97 4.74 -12.03
CA ALA A 105 -13.27 5.14 -11.50
C ALA A 105 -14.12 3.92 -11.10
N VAL A 106 -14.06 2.82 -11.84
CA VAL A 106 -14.73 1.55 -11.47
C VAL A 106 -14.10 0.96 -10.20
N VAL A 107 -12.77 0.93 -10.10
CA VAL A 107 -12.07 0.40 -8.91
C VAL A 107 -12.50 1.12 -7.64
N LEU A 108 -12.71 2.44 -7.74
CA LEU A 108 -13.12 3.31 -6.63
C LEU A 108 -14.58 3.09 -6.19
N ARG A 109 -15.44 2.54 -7.06
CA ARG A 109 -16.82 2.22 -6.69
C ARG A 109 -16.84 1.06 -5.72
N VAL A 110 -17.11 1.34 -4.46
CA VAL A 110 -17.34 0.34 -3.42
C VAL A 110 -18.81 0.37 -3.10
N GLU A 111 -19.54 -0.69 -3.46
CA GLU A 111 -20.93 -0.85 -3.05
C GLU A 111 -20.97 -1.14 -1.55
N GLU A 112 -21.79 -0.41 -0.81
CA GLU A 112 -22.04 -0.72 0.59
C GLU A 112 -22.94 -1.96 0.65
N GLY A 113 -22.39 -3.12 1.01
CA GLY A 113 -23.19 -4.32 1.26
C GLY A 113 -22.80 -5.60 0.51
N GLY A 114 -21.67 -5.64 -0.19
CA GLY A 114 -21.15 -6.88 -0.79
C GLY A 114 -20.58 -7.85 0.25
N GLY A 115 -21.44 -8.40 1.10
CA GLY A 115 -21.12 -9.64 1.80
C GLY A 115 -20.82 -10.73 0.78
N PHE A 116 -19.87 -11.62 1.11
CA PHE A 116 -19.68 -12.87 0.38
C PHE A 116 -20.76 -13.87 0.79
N ASP A 117 -22.02 -13.50 0.65
CA ASP A 117 -23.13 -14.42 0.61
C ASP A 117 -23.20 -14.89 -0.84
N GLY A 118 -22.82 -16.15 -1.06
CA GLY A 118 -22.75 -16.79 -2.37
C GLY A 118 -24.11 -17.01 -3.01
N GLU A 119 -24.90 -15.96 -3.16
CA GLU A 119 -26.15 -15.95 -3.91
C GLU A 119 -26.25 -14.63 -4.68
N ALA A 120 -26.08 -14.74 -5.99
CA ALA A 120 -26.37 -13.67 -6.91
C ALA A 120 -27.87 -13.34 -6.83
N VAL A 121 -28.20 -12.13 -6.38
CA VAL A 121 -29.53 -11.52 -6.55
C VAL A 121 -29.29 -10.01 -6.66
N GLY A 122 -29.68 -9.29 -7.70
CA GLY A 122 -30.30 -9.57 -8.98
C GLY A 122 -30.27 -8.25 -9.75
N CYS A 123 -30.27 -8.31 -11.08
CA CYS A 123 -30.59 -7.14 -11.88
C CYS A 123 -31.97 -6.62 -11.48
N ALA A 124 -32.03 -5.43 -10.89
CA ALA A 124 -33.25 -4.63 -10.86
C ALA A 124 -32.91 -3.14 -10.89
N GLU A 125 -33.19 -2.56 -12.06
CA GLU A 125 -33.80 -1.23 -12.24
C GLU A 125 -32.90 0.00 -11.98
N VAL A 126 -32.53 0.81 -12.97
CA VAL A 126 -33.38 1.61 -13.89
C VAL A 126 -34.38 2.48 -13.11
N CYS A 127 -34.16 3.80 -13.18
CA CYS A 127 -35.02 4.91 -12.74
C CYS A 127 -34.77 5.48 -11.33
N GLY A 128 -34.38 6.76 -11.30
CA GLY A 128 -34.37 7.63 -10.12
C GLY A 128 -33.41 8.80 -10.25
#